data_AF-A0A7S1FCI9-F1
#
_entry.id   AF-A0A7S1FCI9-F1
#
_cell.length_a   1.000
_cell.length_b   1.000
_cell.length_c   1.000
_cell.angle_alpha   90.00
_cell.angle_beta   90.00
_cell.angle_gamma   90.00
#
_symmetry.space_group_name_H-M   'P 1'
#
loop_
_entity.id
_entity.type
_entity.pdbx_description
1 polymer ?
#
loop_
_entity_poly.entity_id
_entity_poly.type
_entity_poly.pdbx_seq_one_letter_code
_entity_poly.pdbx_strand_id
1 'polypeptide(L)'
;MRNEDQMRDGFSYKALQHFFAEKSGTRRRRLNVMATLISFFVPWFLFTALFAVFSFDIHYDYSLLAWLLALVGLAVVGMFSYLSYDALRMNREPTWHIFLAATCLIAWLAAIGLGGLNFTNHMNNYYDVKSLHTYTNVDPTSTLGSTYMDMGLIQFVDGAYIDQAHSMSFKDGTYYCVAPITQGTMELASYDWWAVGKDCCNSESGFKCGDYNVKTTREGLRIMNNQDRQYFRLAVEQAEAGYDIHSSHPIFFEWMEDASTQVETWHQSGIDFYQYGVICFAAFQALLVFGTAVAYVKFKLFPAQYTQIG
;
A
#
# COMPACT_ATOMS: atom_id res chain seq x y z
N MET A 1 52.83 25.53 -64.72
CA MET A 1 53.00 24.86 -63.42
C MET A 1 52.40 25.62 -62.23
N ARG A 2 51.93 26.88 -62.33
CA ARG A 2 51.35 27.63 -61.18
C ARG A 2 49.82 27.47 -61.00
N ASN A 3 49.11 26.96 -62.01
CA ASN A 3 47.63 26.92 -62.02
C ASN A 3 47.01 25.62 -61.48
N GLU A 4 47.76 24.51 -61.41
CA GLU A 4 47.22 23.23 -60.92
C GLU A 4 47.24 23.15 -59.38
N ASP A 5 48.25 23.73 -58.74
CA ASP A 5 48.34 23.79 -57.26
C ASP A 5 47.25 24.68 -56.66
N GLN A 6 46.93 25.82 -57.28
CA GLN A 6 45.81 26.68 -56.85
C GLN A 6 44.45 25.99 -56.95
N MET A 7 44.28 25.04 -57.88
CA MET A 7 43.01 24.32 -58.06
C MET A 7 42.84 23.18 -57.05
N ARG A 8 43.92 22.47 -56.68
CA ARG A 8 43.91 21.43 -55.63
C ARG A 8 43.62 22.00 -54.24
N ASP A 9 44.21 23.15 -53.92
CA ASP A 9 44.02 23.79 -52.61
C ASP A 9 42.59 24.34 -52.43
N GLY A 10 41.99 24.86 -53.51
CA GLY A 10 40.61 25.35 -53.48
C GLY A 10 39.56 24.24 -53.31
N PHE A 11 39.81 23.04 -53.84
CA PHE A 11 38.92 21.88 -53.66
C PHE A 11 38.96 21.34 -52.23
N SER A 12 40.17 21.25 -51.65
CA SER A 12 40.39 20.83 -50.27
C SER A 12 39.74 21.78 -49.26
N TYR A 13 39.90 23.09 -49.45
CA TYR A 13 39.29 24.10 -48.57
C TYR A 13 37.76 24.10 -48.62
N LYS A 14 37.17 23.93 -49.80
CA LYS A 14 35.70 23.80 -49.94
C LYS A 14 35.18 22.51 -49.32
N ALA A 15 35.87 21.38 -49.51
CA ALA A 15 35.50 20.12 -48.88
C ALA A 15 35.59 20.19 -47.34
N LEU A 16 36.65 20.81 -46.80
CA LEU A 16 36.78 21.10 -45.37
C LEU A 16 35.70 22.06 -44.88
N GLN A 17 35.38 23.12 -45.62
CA GLN A 17 34.29 24.03 -45.28
C GLN A 17 32.93 23.32 -45.29
N HIS A 18 32.66 22.44 -46.25
CA HIS A 18 31.45 21.61 -46.25
C HIS A 18 31.42 20.65 -45.05
N PHE A 19 32.54 19.97 -44.75
CA PHE A 19 32.67 19.10 -43.57
C PHE A 19 32.46 19.87 -42.24
N PHE A 20 33.01 21.08 -42.12
CA PHE A 20 32.84 21.92 -40.93
C PHE A 20 31.48 22.61 -40.87
N ALA A 21 30.88 22.98 -42.00
CA ALA A 21 29.52 23.53 -42.09
C ALA A 21 28.46 22.48 -41.76
N GLU A 22 28.66 21.23 -42.15
CA GLU A 22 27.81 20.10 -41.78
C GLU A 22 27.90 19.80 -40.27
N LYS A 23 29.07 20.02 -39.66
CA LYS A 23 29.27 19.88 -38.21
C LYS A 23 28.72 21.07 -37.41
N SER A 24 28.71 22.27 -37.98
CA SER A 24 28.32 23.53 -37.31
C SER A 24 26.83 23.86 -37.41
N GLY A 25 26.07 23.10 -38.21
CA GLY A 25 24.61 23.14 -38.24
C GLY A 25 23.97 22.52 -37.00
N THR A 26 24.32 22.97 -35.79
CA THR A 26 23.59 22.63 -34.58
C THR A 26 22.25 23.38 -34.61
N ARG A 27 21.29 22.88 -35.40
CA ARG A 27 19.90 23.35 -35.35
C ARG A 27 19.44 23.12 -33.91
N ARG A 28 19.37 24.18 -33.09
CA ARG A 28 18.86 24.13 -31.72
C ARG A 28 17.47 23.50 -31.78
N ARG A 29 17.35 22.22 -31.38
CA ARG A 29 16.06 21.55 -31.29
C ARG A 29 15.24 22.29 -30.24
N ARG A 30 14.06 22.76 -30.62
CA ARG A 30 13.14 23.42 -29.70
C ARG A 30 12.50 22.33 -28.85
N LEU A 31 12.62 22.45 -27.52
CA LEU A 31 11.89 21.59 -26.60
C LEU A 31 10.39 21.82 -26.79
N ASN A 32 9.65 20.74 -26.99
CA ASN A 32 8.20 20.79 -27.02
C ASN A 32 7.69 20.81 -25.57
N VAL A 33 7.46 22.01 -25.04
CA VAL A 33 6.99 22.21 -23.65
C VAL A 33 5.73 21.40 -23.36
N MET A 34 4.80 21.31 -24.32
CA MET A 34 3.58 20.53 -24.15
C MET A 34 3.86 19.04 -23.99
N ALA A 35 4.78 18.48 -24.77
CA ALA A 35 5.18 17.09 -24.62
C ALA A 35 5.84 16.83 -23.25
N THR A 36 6.67 17.77 -22.78
CA THR A 36 7.29 17.68 -21.45
C THR A 36 6.26 17.70 -20.32
N LEU A 37 5.25 18.57 -20.40
CA LEU A 37 4.18 18.64 -19.40
C LEU A 37 3.33 17.35 -19.42
N ILE A 38 2.94 16.86 -20.59
CA ILE A 38 2.18 15.61 -20.72
C ILE A 38 2.96 14.43 -20.14
N SER A 39 4.25 14.34 -20.46
CA SER A 39 5.16 13.30 -19.94
C SER A 39 5.38 13.38 -18.44
N PHE A 40 5.11 14.50 -17.78
CA PHE A 40 5.14 14.60 -16.33
C PHE A 40 3.78 14.26 -15.70
N PHE A 41 2.73 14.98 -16.13
CA PHE A 41 1.42 14.92 -15.48
C PHE A 41 0.69 13.60 -15.72
N VAL A 42 0.75 13.02 -16.92
CA VAL A 42 -0.02 11.81 -17.23
C VAL A 42 0.43 10.60 -16.40
N PRO A 43 1.73 10.23 -16.35
CA PRO A 43 2.18 9.14 -15.50
C PRO A 43 1.94 9.42 -14.01
N TRP A 44 2.11 10.66 -13.57
CA TRP A 44 1.87 11.04 -12.18
C TRP A 44 0.39 10.88 -11.79
N PHE A 45 -0.54 11.43 -12.57
CA PHE A 45 -1.96 11.26 -12.30
C PHE A 45 -2.40 9.80 -12.37
N LEU A 46 -1.93 9.05 -13.37
CA LEU A 46 -2.19 7.61 -13.48
C LEU A 46 -1.71 6.86 -12.23
N PHE A 47 -0.49 7.14 -11.77
CA PHE A 47 0.05 6.57 -10.54
C PHE A 47 -0.82 6.95 -9.33
N THR A 48 -1.09 8.24 -9.11
CA THR A 48 -1.86 8.70 -7.95
C THR A 48 -3.25 8.07 -7.87
N ALA A 49 -3.96 8.00 -9.00
CA ALA A 49 -5.31 7.45 -9.06
C ALA A 49 -5.32 5.94 -8.77
N LEU A 50 -4.47 5.16 -9.44
CA LEU A 50 -4.40 3.71 -9.22
C LEU A 50 -3.84 3.38 -7.84
N PHE A 51 -2.89 4.16 -7.34
CA PHE A 51 -2.33 3.96 -6.01
C PHE A 51 -3.39 4.18 -4.93
N ALA A 52 -4.24 5.20 -5.07
CA ALA A 52 -5.38 5.41 -4.19
C ALA A 52 -6.40 4.28 -4.31
N VAL A 53 -6.75 3.85 -5.53
CA VAL A 53 -7.70 2.76 -5.78
C VAL A 53 -7.27 1.46 -5.09
N PHE A 54 -5.99 1.11 -5.12
CA PHE A 54 -5.47 -0.10 -4.49
C PHE A 54 -5.13 0.07 -3.00
N SER A 55 -4.99 1.30 -2.49
CA SER A 55 -4.69 1.55 -1.08
C SER A 55 -5.91 1.61 -0.18
N PHE A 56 -7.05 2.11 -0.68
CA PHE A 56 -8.18 2.56 0.16
C PHE A 56 -9.49 1.78 -0.10
N ASP A 57 -10.62 2.35 0.36
CA ASP A 57 -11.97 1.78 0.44
C ASP A 57 -12.39 0.98 -0.81
N ILE A 58 -12.04 1.46 -2.02
CA ILE A 58 -12.42 0.82 -3.27
C ILE A 58 -11.87 -0.60 -3.36
N HIS A 59 -10.62 -0.83 -2.92
CA HIS A 59 -10.04 -2.18 -2.93
C HIS A 59 -10.70 -3.09 -1.90
N TYR A 60 -11.09 -2.55 -0.75
CA TYR A 60 -11.74 -3.27 0.34
C TYR A 60 -13.16 -3.71 -0.03
N ASP A 61 -14.02 -2.74 -0.38
CA ASP A 61 -15.45 -2.99 -0.62
C ASP A 61 -15.70 -3.60 -2.02
N TYR A 62 -14.93 -3.18 -3.02
CA TYR A 62 -15.19 -3.47 -4.43
C TYR A 62 -13.92 -3.92 -5.16
N SER A 63 -13.31 -5.01 -4.69
CA SER A 63 -12.09 -5.57 -5.29
C SER A 63 -12.18 -5.74 -6.82
N LEU A 64 -13.34 -6.16 -7.36
CA LEU A 64 -13.57 -6.27 -8.80
C LEU A 64 -13.51 -4.91 -9.51
N LEU A 65 -14.08 -3.85 -8.92
CA LEU A 65 -14.01 -2.50 -9.48
C LEU A 65 -12.57 -1.98 -9.49
N ALA A 66 -11.78 -2.24 -8.45
CA ALA A 66 -10.37 -1.87 -8.41
C ALA A 66 -9.59 -2.49 -9.58
N TRP A 67 -9.80 -3.78 -9.85
CA TRP A 67 -9.18 -4.46 -11.00
C TRP A 67 -9.70 -3.95 -12.35
N LEU A 68 -10.99 -3.63 -12.48
CA LEU A 68 -11.52 -3.00 -13.70
C LEU A 68 -10.87 -1.63 -13.96
N LEU A 69 -10.69 -0.80 -12.93
CA LEU A 69 -9.98 0.47 -13.04
C LEU A 69 -8.51 0.28 -13.40
N ALA A 70 -7.86 -0.77 -12.88
CA ALA A 70 -6.51 -1.16 -13.28
C ALA A 70 -6.43 -1.50 -14.78
N LEU A 71 -7.41 -2.24 -15.31
CA LEU A 71 -7.49 -2.57 -16.74
C LEU A 71 -7.73 -1.34 -17.61
N VAL A 72 -8.56 -0.39 -17.16
CA VAL A 72 -8.72 0.91 -17.84
C VAL A 72 -7.39 1.67 -17.86
N GLY A 73 -6.66 1.70 -16.74
CA GLY A 73 -5.31 2.25 -16.67
C GLY A 73 -4.34 1.57 -17.64
N LEU A 74 -4.40 0.24 -17.75
CA LEU A 74 -3.58 -0.53 -18.69
C LEU A 74 -3.93 -0.22 -20.15
N ALA A 75 -5.21 -0.01 -20.46
CA ALA A 75 -5.64 0.42 -21.80
C ALA A 75 -5.08 1.80 -22.17
N VAL A 76 -4.97 2.72 -21.20
CA VAL A 76 -4.29 4.03 -21.39
C VAL A 76 -2.80 3.83 -21.70
N VAL A 77 -2.10 2.94 -20.97
CA VAL A 77 -0.71 2.57 -21.28
C VAL A 77 -0.60 1.97 -22.69
N GLY A 78 -1.53 1.08 -23.05
CA GLY A 78 -1.61 0.47 -24.38
C GLY A 78 -1.82 1.50 -25.49
N MET A 79 -2.67 2.50 -25.27
CA MET A 79 -2.90 3.61 -26.20
C MET A 79 -1.61 4.39 -26.46
N PHE A 80 -0.87 4.79 -25.42
CA PHE A 80 0.40 5.48 -25.60
C PHE A 80 1.47 4.61 -26.26
N SER A 81 1.48 3.31 -25.95
CA SER A 81 2.36 2.34 -26.60
C SER A 81 2.05 2.20 -28.09
N TYR A 82 0.76 2.20 -28.47
CA TYR A 82 0.33 2.20 -29.87
C TYR A 82 0.72 3.49 -30.59
N LEU A 83 0.51 4.66 -29.97
CA LEU A 83 0.94 5.95 -30.54
C LEU A 83 2.46 6.00 -30.76
N SER A 84 3.23 5.41 -29.85
CA SER A 84 4.67 5.24 -30.00
C SER A 84 5.04 4.35 -31.19
N TYR A 85 4.34 3.24 -31.36
CA TYR A 85 4.54 2.32 -32.48
C TYR A 85 4.17 2.97 -33.83
N ASP A 86 3.05 3.70 -33.90
CA ASP A 86 2.64 4.41 -35.11
C ASP A 86 3.63 5.52 -35.49
N ALA A 87 4.14 6.26 -34.50
CA ALA A 87 5.19 7.27 -34.73
C ALA A 87 6.47 6.65 -35.31
N LEU A 88 6.89 5.48 -34.81
CA LEU A 88 8.01 4.71 -35.37
C LEU A 88 7.72 4.28 -36.82
N ARG A 89 6.52 3.77 -37.10
CA ARG A 89 6.11 3.32 -38.44
C ARG A 89 6.08 4.48 -39.44
N MET A 90 5.63 5.66 -39.03
CA MET A 90 5.53 6.85 -39.88
C MET A 90 6.84 7.66 -39.99
N ASN A 91 7.98 7.15 -39.51
CA ASN A 91 9.26 7.86 -39.47
C ASN A 91 9.19 9.25 -38.78
N ARG A 92 8.31 9.40 -37.79
CA ARG A 92 8.23 10.60 -36.92
C ARG A 92 9.18 10.45 -35.73
N GLU A 93 9.60 11.56 -35.12
CA GLU A 93 10.44 11.50 -33.91
C GLU A 93 9.66 10.86 -32.73
N PRO A 94 9.94 9.61 -32.32
CA PRO A 94 9.09 8.86 -31.40
C PRO A 94 9.54 9.01 -29.93
N THR A 95 10.60 9.78 -29.67
CA THR A 95 11.31 9.82 -28.39
C THR A 95 10.40 10.14 -27.21
N TRP A 96 9.50 11.11 -27.37
CA TRP A 96 8.55 11.51 -26.33
C TRP A 96 7.42 10.49 -26.14
N HIS A 97 6.98 9.82 -27.21
CA HIS A 97 5.95 8.79 -27.12
C HIS A 97 6.46 7.52 -26.45
N ILE A 98 7.69 7.07 -26.79
CA ILE A 98 8.34 5.92 -26.14
C ILE A 98 8.54 6.21 -24.65
N PHE A 99 9.06 7.39 -24.30
CA PHE A 99 9.25 7.80 -22.91
C PHE A 99 7.93 7.83 -22.13
N LEU A 100 6.88 8.41 -22.71
CA LEU A 100 5.56 8.48 -22.10
C LEU A 100 4.98 7.07 -21.88
N ALA A 101 5.04 6.18 -22.87
CA ALA A 101 4.56 4.81 -22.75
C ALA A 101 5.31 4.02 -21.65
N ALA A 102 6.64 4.12 -21.63
CA ALA A 102 7.48 3.45 -20.63
C ALA A 102 7.20 3.96 -19.21
N THR A 103 7.13 5.28 -19.01
CA THR A 103 6.86 5.86 -17.69
C THR A 103 5.43 5.61 -17.21
N CYS A 104 4.43 5.56 -18.12
CA CYS A 104 3.07 5.14 -17.77
C CYS A 104 3.01 3.65 -17.37
N LEU A 105 3.79 2.77 -18.00
CA LEU A 105 3.87 1.37 -17.60
C LEU A 105 4.49 1.21 -16.21
N ILE A 106 5.57 1.95 -15.93
CA ILE A 106 6.19 1.98 -14.60
C ILE A 106 5.22 2.52 -13.56
N ALA A 107 4.50 3.61 -13.86
CA ALA A 107 3.46 4.17 -13.00
C ALA A 107 2.39 3.13 -12.66
N TRP A 108 1.90 2.39 -13.66
CA TRP A 108 0.89 1.36 -13.50
C TRP A 108 1.36 0.21 -12.59
N LEU A 109 2.56 -0.33 -12.83
CA LEU A 109 3.13 -1.40 -12.01
C LEU A 109 3.39 -0.94 -10.58
N ALA A 110 4.00 0.24 -10.42
CA ALA A 110 4.34 0.80 -9.12
C ALA A 110 3.07 1.11 -8.29
N ALA A 111 2.01 1.63 -8.91
CA ALA A 111 0.77 1.96 -8.23
C ALA A 111 0.08 0.73 -7.63
N ILE A 112 0.01 -0.38 -8.39
CA ILE A 112 -0.59 -1.63 -7.91
C ILE A 112 0.27 -2.26 -6.81
N GLY A 113 1.59 -2.33 -7.02
CA GLY A 113 2.51 -2.93 -6.05
C GLY A 113 2.55 -2.16 -4.73
N LEU A 114 2.77 -0.84 -4.78
CA LEU A 114 2.81 0.00 -3.59
C LEU A 114 1.43 0.13 -2.94
N GLY A 115 0.36 0.20 -3.74
CA GLY A 115 -1.02 0.24 -3.25
C GLY A 115 -1.38 -1.02 -2.47
N GLY A 116 -1.09 -2.19 -3.04
CA GLY A 116 -1.29 -3.46 -2.36
C GLY A 116 -0.48 -3.58 -1.06
N LEU A 117 0.78 -3.13 -1.05
CA LEU A 117 1.59 -3.11 0.18
C LEU A 117 1.00 -2.20 1.25
N ASN A 118 0.56 -1.00 0.88
CA ASN A 118 -0.10 -0.08 1.80
C ASN A 118 -1.38 -0.69 2.38
N PHE A 119 -2.15 -1.32 1.50
CA PHE A 119 -3.39 -1.97 1.88
C PHE A 119 -3.16 -3.11 2.88
N THR A 120 -2.29 -4.06 2.57
CA THR A 120 -2.07 -5.22 3.43
C THR A 120 -1.42 -4.86 4.77
N ASN A 121 -0.53 -3.86 4.79
CA ASN A 121 0.23 -3.53 6.00
C ASN A 121 -0.47 -2.53 6.93
N HIS A 122 -1.34 -1.67 6.38
CA HIS A 122 -1.95 -0.58 7.14
C HIS A 122 -3.46 -0.58 7.02
N MET A 123 -3.99 -0.47 5.79
CA MET A 123 -5.41 -0.16 5.60
C MET A 123 -6.37 -1.34 5.83
N ASN A 124 -5.95 -2.58 5.60
CA ASN A 124 -6.82 -3.75 5.74
C ASN A 124 -7.34 -3.91 7.17
N ASN A 125 -6.44 -3.87 8.16
CA ASN A 125 -6.82 -3.98 9.58
C ASN A 125 -7.71 -2.82 10.02
N TYR A 126 -7.44 -1.61 9.51
CA TYR A 126 -8.29 -0.45 9.76
C TYR A 126 -9.71 -0.66 9.23
N TYR A 127 -9.88 -1.13 8.00
CA TYR A 127 -11.21 -1.36 7.42
C TYR A 127 -11.95 -2.53 8.07
N ASP A 128 -11.24 -3.59 8.45
CA ASP A 128 -11.82 -4.73 9.17
C ASP A 128 -12.44 -4.30 10.50
N VAL A 129 -11.81 -3.36 11.22
CA VAL A 129 -12.36 -2.81 12.47
C VAL A 129 -13.42 -1.73 12.20
N LYS A 130 -13.20 -0.86 11.21
CA LYS A 130 -14.11 0.23 10.86
C LYS A 130 -15.47 -0.25 10.34
N SER A 131 -15.50 -1.41 9.68
CA SER A 131 -16.74 -2.03 9.19
C SER A 131 -17.62 -2.59 10.31
N LEU A 132 -17.13 -2.61 11.54
CA LEU A 132 -17.80 -3.12 12.72
C LEU A 132 -18.19 -1.99 13.69
N HIS A 133 -19.11 -2.28 14.60
CA HIS A 133 -19.58 -1.32 15.59
C HIS A 133 -18.60 -1.15 16.76
N THR A 134 -18.51 0.07 17.27
CA THR A 134 -17.82 0.39 18.53
C THR A 134 -18.84 0.49 19.66
N TYR A 135 -18.65 -0.29 20.72
CA TYR A 135 -19.51 -0.27 21.90
C TYR A 135 -18.74 0.25 23.12
N THR A 136 -19.43 1.00 23.98
CA THR A 136 -18.85 1.59 25.19
C THR A 136 -19.67 1.25 26.42
N ASN A 137 -19.03 1.23 27.58
CA ASN A 137 -19.64 0.90 28.87
C ASN A 137 -20.37 -0.45 28.86
N VAL A 138 -19.75 -1.47 28.25
CA VAL A 138 -20.30 -2.83 28.23
C VAL A 138 -19.93 -3.55 29.52
N ASP A 139 -20.94 -4.07 30.22
CA ASP A 139 -20.75 -4.86 31.43
C ASP A 139 -20.60 -6.35 31.06
N PRO A 140 -19.42 -6.97 31.30
CA PRO A 140 -19.16 -8.35 30.91
C PRO A 140 -19.99 -9.37 31.70
N THR A 141 -20.62 -8.99 32.82
CA THR A 141 -21.37 -9.89 33.70
C THR A 141 -22.85 -9.99 33.36
N SER A 142 -23.42 -8.93 32.79
CA SER A 142 -24.85 -8.84 32.45
C SER A 142 -25.13 -8.99 30.95
N THR A 143 -24.09 -9.08 30.12
CA THR A 143 -24.22 -9.16 28.67
C THR A 143 -23.61 -10.44 28.11
N LEU A 144 -24.28 -10.97 27.08
CA LEU A 144 -23.85 -12.17 26.35
C LEU A 144 -23.11 -11.76 25.08
N GLY A 145 -22.11 -12.53 24.68
CA GLY A 145 -21.33 -12.29 23.47
C GLY A 145 -22.19 -12.32 22.20
N SER A 146 -23.22 -13.18 22.18
CA SER A 146 -24.16 -13.30 21.05
C SER A 146 -24.83 -11.99 20.62
N THR A 147 -24.99 -11.02 21.54
CA THR A 147 -25.58 -9.70 21.25
C THR A 147 -24.61 -8.76 20.53
N TYR A 148 -23.29 -8.98 20.63
CA TYR A 148 -22.23 -8.07 20.17
C TYR A 148 -21.36 -8.70 19.07
N MET A 149 -21.97 -9.55 18.24
CA MET A 149 -21.26 -10.27 17.18
C MET A 149 -20.74 -9.38 16.05
N ASP A 150 -21.26 -8.15 15.93
CA ASP A 150 -20.93 -7.13 14.92
C ASP A 150 -19.92 -6.08 15.43
N MET A 151 -19.32 -6.32 16.58
CA MET A 151 -18.42 -5.37 17.23
C MET A 151 -16.97 -5.50 16.77
N GLY A 152 -16.28 -4.38 16.59
CA GLY A 152 -14.85 -4.31 16.29
C GLY A 152 -14.02 -3.82 17.46
N LEU A 153 -14.55 -2.85 18.21
CA LEU A 153 -13.91 -2.26 19.38
C LEU A 153 -14.90 -2.21 20.53
N ILE A 154 -14.44 -2.59 21.72
CA ILE A 154 -15.22 -2.56 22.96
C ILE A 154 -14.51 -1.71 24.00
N GLN A 155 -15.29 -0.95 24.76
CA GLN A 155 -14.86 -0.38 26.01
C GLN A 155 -15.77 -0.93 27.12
N PHE A 156 -15.17 -1.67 28.05
CA PHE A 156 -15.85 -2.24 29.20
C PHE A 156 -16.13 -1.18 30.27
N VAL A 157 -17.09 -1.48 31.15
CA VAL A 157 -17.40 -0.66 32.34
C VAL A 157 -16.22 -0.56 33.30
N ASP A 158 -16.23 0.48 34.13
CA ASP A 158 -15.21 0.68 35.16
C ASP A 158 -15.16 -0.49 36.16
N GLY A 159 -13.95 -0.97 36.42
CA GLY A 159 -13.71 -2.10 37.30
C GLY A 159 -13.82 -3.47 36.63
N ALA A 160 -14.08 -3.53 35.31
CA ALA A 160 -13.82 -4.75 34.53
C ALA A 160 -12.31 -5.06 34.54
N TYR A 161 -11.96 -6.33 34.70
CA TYR A 161 -10.58 -6.78 34.75
C TYR A 161 -10.41 -8.16 34.12
N ILE A 162 -9.16 -8.49 33.77
CA ILE A 162 -8.79 -9.83 33.32
C ILE A 162 -8.68 -10.75 34.52
N ASP A 163 -9.49 -11.82 34.53
CA ASP A 163 -9.44 -12.83 35.56
C ASP A 163 -8.31 -13.82 35.33
N GLN A 164 -7.23 -13.57 36.06
CA GLN A 164 -6.02 -14.38 36.04
C GLN A 164 -6.22 -15.78 36.60
N ALA A 165 -7.19 -15.98 37.50
CA ALA A 165 -7.41 -17.27 38.16
C ALA A 165 -7.96 -18.32 37.20
N HIS A 166 -8.71 -17.87 36.19
CA HIS A 166 -9.31 -18.71 35.15
C HIS A 166 -8.58 -18.59 33.80
N SER A 167 -7.30 -18.19 33.82
CA SER A 167 -6.48 -18.14 32.61
C SER A 167 -6.08 -19.54 32.14
N MET A 168 -6.07 -19.76 30.83
CA MET A 168 -5.71 -21.04 30.21
C MET A 168 -4.87 -20.82 28.95
N SER A 169 -4.19 -21.86 28.50
CA SER A 169 -3.41 -21.80 27.26
C SER A 169 -3.48 -23.10 26.47
N PHE A 170 -3.58 -22.97 25.15
CA PHE A 170 -3.46 -24.06 24.19
C PHE A 170 -2.15 -23.94 23.42
N LYS A 171 -1.50 -25.07 23.10
CA LYS A 171 -0.21 -25.06 22.39
C LYS A 171 -0.28 -25.85 21.09
N ASP A 172 -0.02 -25.17 19.98
CA ASP A 172 0.21 -25.76 18.65
C ASP A 172 1.30 -24.98 17.93
N GLY A 173 2.56 -25.37 18.16
CA GLY A 173 3.75 -24.60 17.76
C GLY A 173 3.97 -23.34 18.62
N THR A 174 2.96 -22.47 18.65
CA THR A 174 2.84 -21.23 19.43
C THR A 174 1.87 -21.43 20.59
N TYR A 175 2.06 -20.68 21.69
CA TYR A 175 1.09 -20.64 22.79
C TYR A 175 -0.05 -19.66 22.47
N TYR A 176 -1.28 -20.15 22.52
CA TYR A 176 -2.51 -19.37 22.43
C TYR A 176 -3.07 -19.18 23.83
N CYS A 177 -2.96 -17.98 24.34
CA CYS A 177 -3.29 -17.60 25.71
C CYS A 177 -4.68 -17.00 25.76
N VAL A 178 -5.48 -17.40 26.73
CA VAL A 178 -6.82 -16.84 26.97
C VAL A 178 -7.04 -16.58 28.45
N ALA A 179 -7.75 -15.50 28.76
CA ALA A 179 -8.23 -15.21 30.11
C ALA A 179 -9.58 -14.50 30.04
N PRO A 180 -10.56 -14.88 30.86
CA PRO A 180 -11.87 -14.25 30.81
C PRO A 180 -11.82 -12.82 31.36
N ILE A 181 -12.67 -11.96 30.81
CA ILE A 181 -12.88 -10.59 31.26
C ILE A 181 -14.18 -10.58 32.07
N THR A 182 -14.12 -10.09 33.30
CA THR A 182 -15.23 -10.14 34.25
C THR A 182 -15.21 -8.90 35.15
N GLN A 183 -16.27 -8.72 35.93
CA GLN A 183 -16.39 -7.68 36.94
C GLN A 183 -16.91 -8.28 38.24
N GLY A 184 -16.28 -7.92 39.36
CA GLY A 184 -16.66 -8.44 40.68
C GLY A 184 -16.23 -9.90 40.91
N THR A 185 -16.73 -10.50 41.98
CA THR A 185 -16.27 -11.82 42.47
C THR A 185 -17.31 -12.93 42.34
N MET A 186 -18.43 -12.65 41.67
CA MET A 186 -19.51 -13.63 41.50
C MET A 186 -19.24 -14.50 40.28
N GLU A 187 -19.49 -15.81 40.41
CA GLU A 187 -19.46 -16.72 39.28
C GLU A 187 -20.55 -16.34 38.27
N LEU A 188 -20.18 -16.32 36.99
CA LEU A 188 -21.06 -15.94 35.90
C LEU A 188 -21.73 -17.17 35.30
N ALA A 189 -22.96 -17.00 34.83
CA ALA A 189 -23.66 -18.06 34.11
C ALA A 189 -23.01 -18.39 32.76
N SER A 190 -22.34 -17.41 32.13
CA SER A 190 -21.56 -17.59 30.91
C SER A 190 -20.40 -16.60 30.87
N TYR A 191 -19.20 -17.08 30.53
CA TYR A 191 -17.99 -16.30 30.33
C TYR A 191 -17.78 -16.10 28.83
N ASP A 192 -18.42 -15.09 28.24
CA ASP A 192 -18.35 -14.88 26.79
C ASP A 192 -17.23 -13.91 26.37
N TRP A 193 -16.63 -13.18 27.31
CA TRP A 193 -15.64 -12.14 27.03
C TRP A 193 -14.24 -12.64 27.37
N TRP A 194 -13.33 -12.68 26.39
CA TRP A 194 -11.99 -13.25 26.56
C TRP A 194 -10.91 -12.30 26.06
N ALA A 195 -9.97 -11.96 26.94
CA ALA A 195 -8.69 -11.40 26.56
C ALA A 195 -7.78 -12.51 26.01
N VAL A 196 -7.15 -12.27 24.87
CA VAL A 196 -6.33 -13.26 24.18
C VAL A 196 -5.01 -12.70 23.70
N GLY A 197 -4.08 -13.61 23.41
CA GLY A 197 -2.93 -13.31 22.57
C GLY A 197 -1.93 -14.47 22.52
N LYS A 198 -0.81 -14.26 21.85
CA LYS A 198 0.14 -15.33 21.50
C LYS A 198 1.45 -15.19 22.26
N ASP A 199 2.01 -16.32 22.70
CA ASP A 199 3.34 -16.44 23.33
C ASP A 199 3.58 -15.53 24.56
N CYS A 200 2.52 -15.19 25.29
CA CYS A 200 2.55 -14.32 26.47
C CYS A 200 2.10 -15.03 27.77
N CYS A 201 1.98 -16.34 27.74
CA CYS A 201 1.63 -17.20 28.86
C CYS A 201 2.46 -18.49 28.80
N ASN A 202 2.59 -19.18 29.93
CA ASN A 202 3.06 -20.56 29.96
C ASN A 202 2.32 -21.33 31.07
N SER A 203 2.58 -22.63 31.23
CA SER A 203 1.88 -23.48 32.20
C SER A 203 2.00 -23.03 33.67
N GLU A 204 2.94 -22.15 34.00
CA GLU A 204 3.19 -21.67 35.37
C GLU A 204 3.00 -20.15 35.53
N SER A 205 3.03 -19.42 34.42
CA SER A 205 2.89 -17.97 34.36
C SER A 205 1.61 -17.68 33.61
N GLY A 206 0.59 -17.28 34.37
CA GLY A 206 -0.74 -16.94 33.88
C GLY A 206 -0.74 -15.88 32.78
N PHE A 207 -1.91 -15.34 32.45
CA PHE A 207 -2.06 -14.47 31.29
C PHE A 207 -1.29 -13.13 31.41
N LYS A 208 -0.40 -12.83 30.46
CA LYS A 208 0.38 -11.57 30.43
C LYS A 208 0.36 -10.85 29.08
N CYS A 209 -0.67 -11.08 28.26
CA CYS A 209 -0.80 -10.40 26.98
C CYS A 209 -1.36 -8.98 27.12
N GLY A 210 -0.94 -8.09 26.22
CA GLY A 210 -1.41 -6.72 26.16
C GLY A 210 -1.16 -5.96 27.47
N ASP A 211 -2.03 -5.01 27.78
CA ASP A 211 -1.89 -4.13 28.94
C ASP A 211 -2.51 -4.75 30.22
N TYR A 212 -2.27 -6.05 30.44
CA TYR A 212 -2.90 -6.84 31.51
C TYR A 212 -2.63 -6.32 32.93
N ASN A 213 -1.51 -5.61 33.12
CA ASN A 213 -1.06 -5.11 34.42
C ASN A 213 -1.45 -3.64 34.64
N VAL A 214 -2.03 -2.98 33.64
CA VAL A 214 -2.47 -1.59 33.71
C VAL A 214 -3.92 -1.56 34.17
N LYS A 215 -4.15 -0.97 35.35
CA LYS A 215 -5.48 -0.96 36.00
C LYS A 215 -6.50 -0.05 35.32
N THR A 216 -6.04 0.89 34.51
CA THR A 216 -6.86 1.82 33.73
C THR A 216 -7.35 1.19 32.43
N THR A 217 -6.75 0.08 32.01
CA THR A 217 -7.13 -0.61 30.77
C THR A 217 -8.53 -1.19 30.88
N ARG A 218 -9.36 -0.84 29.89
CA ARG A 218 -10.73 -1.32 29.75
C ARG A 218 -11.17 -1.44 28.29
N GLU A 219 -10.25 -1.28 27.35
CA GLU A 219 -10.56 -1.40 25.92
C GLU A 219 -10.09 -2.76 25.38
N GLY A 220 -10.87 -3.27 24.43
CA GLY A 220 -10.60 -4.52 23.74
C GLY A 220 -10.71 -4.33 22.24
N LEU A 221 -9.68 -4.75 21.52
CA LEU A 221 -9.71 -4.80 20.06
C LEU A 221 -10.01 -6.22 19.61
N ARG A 222 -11.07 -6.42 18.82
CA ARG A 222 -11.47 -7.76 18.42
C ARG A 222 -10.44 -8.40 17.48
N ILE A 223 -10.13 -9.66 17.73
CA ILE A 223 -9.31 -10.45 16.80
C ILE A 223 -10.14 -10.83 15.57
N MET A 224 -9.67 -10.42 14.40
CA MET A 224 -10.33 -10.69 13.12
C MET A 224 -9.79 -11.96 12.42
N ASN A 225 -8.56 -12.39 12.75
CA ASN A 225 -7.93 -13.53 12.09
C ASN A 225 -8.66 -14.86 12.38
N ASN A 226 -9.26 -15.44 11.34
CA ASN A 226 -10.01 -16.70 11.42
C ASN A 226 -9.21 -17.88 11.98
N GLN A 227 -7.93 -18.00 11.63
CA GLN A 227 -7.10 -19.14 12.04
C GLN A 227 -6.80 -19.06 13.54
N ASP A 228 -6.32 -17.91 14.01
CA ASP A 228 -6.01 -17.69 15.42
C ASP A 228 -7.26 -17.87 16.30
N ARG A 229 -8.45 -17.44 15.84
CA ARG A 229 -9.71 -17.61 16.58
C ARG A 229 -10.06 -19.07 16.86
N GLN A 230 -9.76 -20.00 15.95
CA GLN A 230 -10.04 -21.42 16.17
C GLN A 230 -9.16 -21.98 17.29
N TYR A 231 -7.90 -21.56 17.35
CA TYR A 231 -6.99 -21.98 18.40
C TYR A 231 -7.31 -21.35 19.76
N PHE A 232 -7.73 -20.08 19.79
CA PHE A 232 -8.23 -19.48 21.03
C PHE A 232 -9.50 -20.18 21.54
N ARG A 233 -10.37 -20.64 20.64
CA ARG A 233 -11.54 -21.44 21.03
C ARG A 233 -11.15 -22.76 21.69
N LEU A 234 -10.13 -23.46 21.19
CA LEU A 234 -9.62 -24.67 21.84
C LEU A 234 -9.08 -24.38 23.25
N ALA A 235 -8.41 -23.23 23.43
CA ALA A 235 -7.95 -22.80 24.76
C ALA A 235 -9.12 -22.49 25.71
N VAL A 236 -10.21 -21.90 25.20
CA VAL A 236 -11.44 -21.70 25.98
C VAL A 236 -12.08 -23.03 26.35
N GLU A 237 -12.20 -23.98 25.43
CA GLU A 237 -12.76 -25.32 25.72
C GLU A 237 -11.94 -26.05 26.81
N GLN A 238 -10.62 -25.85 26.84
CA GLN A 238 -9.77 -26.33 27.93
C GLN A 238 -10.03 -25.60 29.26
N ALA A 239 -10.28 -24.30 29.22
CA ALA A 239 -10.62 -23.52 30.41
C ALA A 239 -11.97 -23.94 31.00
N GLU A 240 -12.97 -24.14 30.14
CA GLU A 240 -14.30 -24.64 30.53
C GLU A 240 -14.19 -25.98 31.26
N ALA A 241 -13.45 -26.94 30.69
CA ALA A 241 -13.24 -28.24 31.31
C ALA A 241 -12.36 -28.18 32.57
N GLY A 242 -11.37 -27.28 32.61
CA GLY A 242 -10.41 -27.18 33.71
C GLY A 242 -10.94 -26.48 34.95
N TYR A 243 -11.86 -25.53 34.76
CA TYR A 243 -12.38 -24.67 35.83
C TYR A 243 -13.88 -24.84 36.11
N ASP A 244 -14.56 -25.75 35.39
CA ASP A 244 -16.02 -25.96 35.51
C ASP A 244 -16.82 -24.68 35.21
N ILE A 245 -16.34 -23.90 34.23
CA ILE A 245 -17.01 -22.70 33.71
C ILE A 245 -17.59 -22.97 32.32
N HIS A 246 -18.49 -22.11 31.86
CA HIS A 246 -19.11 -22.24 30.55
C HIS A 246 -19.06 -20.93 29.75
N SER A 247 -18.85 -21.02 28.44
CA SER A 247 -18.86 -19.94 27.45
C SER A 247 -19.76 -20.32 26.29
N SER A 248 -20.94 -19.69 26.22
CA SER A 248 -21.89 -19.96 25.13
C SER A 248 -21.39 -19.42 23.79
N HIS A 249 -20.88 -18.18 23.78
CA HIS A 249 -20.41 -17.51 22.56
C HIS A 249 -19.13 -16.70 22.86
N PRO A 250 -17.95 -17.35 22.91
CA PRO A 250 -16.71 -16.66 23.23
C PRO A 250 -16.34 -15.64 22.14
N ILE A 251 -16.07 -14.41 22.55
CA ILE A 251 -15.50 -13.35 21.73
C ILE A 251 -14.11 -13.00 22.26
N PHE A 252 -13.17 -12.87 21.33
CA PHE A 252 -11.74 -12.73 21.61
C PHE A 252 -11.26 -11.30 21.34
N PHE A 253 -10.55 -10.73 22.31
CA PHE A 253 -10.01 -9.38 22.27
C PHE A 253 -8.53 -9.35 22.60
N GLU A 254 -7.78 -8.51 21.89
CA GLU A 254 -6.52 -8.00 22.38
C GLU A 254 -6.81 -6.91 23.43
N TRP A 255 -6.28 -7.10 24.63
CA TRP A 255 -6.52 -6.21 25.77
C TRP A 255 -5.52 -5.06 25.77
N MET A 256 -5.99 -3.83 25.61
CA MET A 256 -5.10 -2.68 25.43
C MET A 256 -5.72 -1.39 25.97
N GLU A 257 -4.89 -0.49 26.49
CA GLU A 257 -5.34 0.76 27.12
C GLU A 257 -6.02 1.68 26.11
N ASP A 258 -5.42 1.82 24.92
CA ASP A 258 -5.85 2.74 23.87
C ASP A 258 -6.11 2.00 22.54
N ALA A 259 -7.16 1.18 22.48
CA ALA A 259 -7.51 0.46 21.25
C ALA A 259 -7.91 1.42 20.12
N SER A 260 -8.61 2.49 20.47
CA SER A 260 -9.05 3.52 19.51
C SER A 260 -7.87 4.23 18.84
N THR A 261 -6.82 4.54 19.61
CA THR A 261 -5.58 5.16 19.10
C THR A 261 -4.83 4.23 18.16
N GLN A 262 -4.81 2.92 18.44
CA GLN A 262 -4.18 1.93 17.57
C GLN A 262 -4.84 1.89 16.19
N VAL A 263 -6.19 1.93 16.15
CA VAL A 263 -6.96 1.96 14.90
C VAL A 263 -6.66 3.23 14.11
N GLU A 264 -6.62 4.39 14.77
CA GLU A 264 -6.28 5.66 14.10
C GLU A 264 -4.83 5.68 13.60
N THR A 265 -3.92 5.04 14.31
CA THR A 265 -2.51 4.92 13.90
C THR A 265 -2.36 4.13 12.59
N TRP A 266 -3.15 3.07 12.39
CA TRP A 266 -3.18 2.34 11.12
C TRP A 266 -3.66 3.21 9.96
N HIS A 267 -4.73 3.96 10.19
CA HIS A 267 -5.26 4.91 9.21
C HIS A 267 -4.23 5.98 8.85
N GLN A 268 -3.65 6.64 9.85
CA GLN A 268 -2.65 7.69 9.65
C GLN A 268 -1.41 7.16 8.93
N SER A 269 -0.92 5.98 9.31
CA SER A 269 0.23 5.34 8.65
C SER A 269 -0.06 5.04 7.17
N GLY A 270 -1.27 4.60 6.85
CA GLY A 270 -1.68 4.33 5.47
C GLY A 270 -1.82 5.60 4.63
N ILE A 271 -2.31 6.70 5.21
CA ILE A 271 -2.38 8.02 4.58
C ILE A 271 -0.98 8.58 4.35
N ASP A 272 -0.10 8.49 5.34
CA ASP A 272 1.28 8.96 5.26
C ASP A 272 2.05 8.20 4.17
N PHE A 273 1.93 6.87 4.14
CA PHE A 273 2.53 6.03 3.11
C PHE A 273 2.06 6.43 1.70
N TYR A 274 0.76 6.70 1.55
CA TYR A 274 0.20 7.20 0.29
C TYR A 274 0.78 8.56 -0.09
N GLN A 275 0.82 9.53 0.82
CA GLN A 275 1.36 10.87 0.57
C GLN A 275 2.84 10.82 0.19
N TYR A 276 3.66 10.09 0.94
CA TYR A 276 5.07 9.90 0.62
C TYR A 276 5.25 9.21 -0.73
N GLY A 277 4.46 8.19 -1.05
CA GLY A 277 4.51 7.53 -2.35
C GLY A 277 4.19 8.48 -3.52
N VAL A 278 3.15 9.32 -3.38
CA VAL A 278 2.79 10.33 -4.39
C VAL A 278 3.91 11.35 -4.60
N ILE A 279 4.50 11.86 -3.53
CA ILE A 279 5.59 12.85 -3.59
C ILE A 279 6.85 12.22 -4.19
N CYS A 280 7.24 11.03 -3.74
CA CYS A 280 8.41 10.30 -4.24
C CYS A 280 8.26 9.99 -5.73
N PHE A 281 7.09 9.54 -6.17
CA PHE A 281 6.85 9.27 -7.58
C PHE A 281 6.87 10.55 -8.42
N ALA A 282 6.29 11.66 -7.93
CA ALA A 282 6.37 12.96 -8.60
C ALA A 282 7.83 13.43 -8.76
N ALA A 283 8.65 13.32 -7.71
CA ALA A 283 10.06 13.68 -7.75
C ALA A 283 10.84 12.78 -8.72
N PHE A 284 10.61 11.47 -8.68
CA PHE A 284 11.19 10.51 -9.62
C PHE A 284 10.83 10.85 -11.07
N GLN A 285 9.55 11.12 -11.35
CA GLN A 285 9.08 11.48 -12.68
C GLN A 285 9.66 12.83 -13.14
N ALA A 286 9.79 13.81 -12.26
CA ALA A 286 10.44 15.09 -12.57
C ALA A 286 11.91 14.89 -12.98
N LEU A 287 12.64 14.03 -12.27
CA LEU A 287 14.03 13.69 -12.59
C LEU A 287 14.14 12.97 -13.93
N LEU A 288 13.26 12.02 -14.23
CA LEU A 288 13.22 11.33 -15.52
C LEU A 288 12.94 12.30 -16.68
N VAL A 289 11.90 13.13 -16.54
CA VAL A 289 11.53 14.13 -17.56
C VAL A 289 12.65 15.14 -17.78
N PHE A 290 13.28 15.63 -16.71
CA PHE A 290 14.43 16.52 -16.79
C PHE A 290 15.61 15.85 -17.50
N GLY A 291 15.95 14.61 -17.12
CA GLY A 291 17.00 13.82 -17.74
C GLY A 291 16.77 13.63 -19.25
N THR A 292 15.55 13.28 -19.65
CA THR A 292 15.17 13.13 -21.06
C THR A 292 15.19 14.45 -21.81
N ALA A 293 14.77 15.55 -21.20
CA ALA A 293 14.85 16.88 -21.81
C ALA A 293 16.31 17.32 -22.04
N VAL A 294 17.18 17.13 -21.06
CA VAL A 294 18.63 17.42 -21.18
C VAL A 294 19.27 16.53 -22.24
N ALA A 295 18.94 15.23 -22.23
CA ALA A 295 19.39 14.26 -23.22
C ALA A 295 18.99 14.69 -24.63
N TYR A 296 17.73 15.09 -24.84
CA TYR A 296 17.21 15.53 -26.14
C TYR A 296 17.89 16.81 -26.66
N VAL A 297 18.27 17.73 -25.76
CA VAL A 297 18.93 18.99 -26.14
C VAL A 297 20.43 18.81 -26.37
N LYS A 298 21.13 18.05 -25.52
CA LYS A 298 22.61 17.96 -25.53
C LYS A 298 23.16 16.82 -26.35
N PHE A 299 22.53 15.65 -26.29
CA PHE A 299 23.06 14.45 -26.91
C PHE A 299 22.19 14.11 -28.12
N LYS A 300 22.80 13.94 -29.29
CA LYS A 300 22.15 13.34 -30.47
C LYS A 300 21.85 11.84 -30.20
N LEU A 301 21.18 11.52 -29.10
CA LEU A 301 20.98 10.16 -28.58
C LEU A 301 20.17 9.28 -29.54
N PHE A 302 19.50 9.87 -30.52
CA PHE A 302 18.87 9.14 -31.61
C PHE A 302 19.26 9.81 -32.93
N PRO A 303 20.03 9.14 -33.80
CA PRO A 303 20.31 9.68 -35.13
C PRO A 303 18.99 9.87 -35.85
N ALA A 304 18.75 11.08 -36.36
CA ALA A 304 17.72 11.26 -37.37
C ALA A 304 18.10 10.31 -38.52
N GLN A 305 17.32 9.26 -38.76
CA GLN A 305 17.51 8.44 -39.94
C GLN A 305 17.26 9.34 -41.15
N TYR A 306 18.35 9.76 -41.78
CA TYR A 306 18.33 10.49 -43.02
C TYR A 306 17.77 9.56 -44.08
N THR A 307 16.49 9.67 -44.39
CA THR A 307 15.90 9.01 -45.55
C THR A 307 16.54 9.67 -46.77
N GLN A 308 17.51 8.99 -47.37
CA GLN A 308 17.96 9.27 -48.73
C GLN A 308 16.76 9.00 -49.64
N ILE A 309 16.02 10.06 -49.96
CA ILE A 309 15.03 10.02 -51.03
C ILE A 309 15.82 10.27 -52.31
N GLY A 310 16.00 9.21 -53.08
CA GLY A 310 16.47 9.29 -54.48
C GLY A 310 15.38 9.83 -55.39
#